data_AF-R1CRP4-F1
#
_entry.id   AF-R1CRP4-F1
#
_cell.length_a   1.000
_cell.length_b   1.000
_cell.length_c   1.000
_cell.angle_alpha   90.00
_cell.angle_beta   90.00
_cell.angle_gamma   90.00
#
_symmetry.space_group_name_H-M   'P 1'
#
loop_
_entity.id
_entity.type
_entity.pdbx_description
1 polymer ?
#
loop_
_entity_poly.entity_id
_entity_poly.type
_entity_poly.pdbx_seq_one_letter_code
_entity_poly.pdbx_strand_id
1 'polypeptide(L)' 'MNNQPNFEEIKERFRKADLEEKIRIYTTTQGLTVEQFKELLRLFPIQHLDKLEKAMAS' A
#
# COMPACT_ATOMS: atom_id res chain seq x y z
N MET A 1 -13.49 -11.62 17.89
CA MET A 1 -13.12 -10.28 17.41
C MET A 1 -12.40 -10.47 16.10
N ASN A 2 -12.97 -9.99 14.98
CA ASN A 2 -12.35 -10.17 13.66
C ASN A 2 -11.14 -9.25 13.57
N ASN A 3 -9.95 -9.82 13.72
CA ASN A 3 -8.66 -9.13 13.56
C ASN A 3 -8.31 -8.94 12.07
N GLN A 4 -9.30 -8.57 11.24
CA GLN A 4 -9.02 -8.22 9.86
C GLN A 4 -8.41 -6.82 9.83
N PRO A 5 -7.31 -6.60 9.09
CA PRO A 5 -6.74 -5.27 8.93
C PRO A 5 -7.84 -4.32 8.44
N ASN A 6 -8.05 -3.22 9.16
CA ASN A 6 -9.03 -2.23 8.76
C ASN A 6 -8.49 -1.48 7.53
N PHE A 7 -8.95 -1.89 6.35
CA PHE A 7 -8.49 -1.34 5.09
C PHE A 7 -8.62 0.19 5.04
N GLU A 8 -9.67 0.76 5.63
CA GLU A 8 -9.86 2.21 5.64
C GLU A 8 -8.76 2.93 6.43
N GLU A 9 -8.30 2.36 7.55
CA GLU A 9 -7.19 2.91 8.33
C GLU A 9 -5.87 2.83 7.55
N ILE A 10 -5.61 1.69 6.91
CA ILE A 10 -4.42 1.49 6.07
C ILE A 10 -4.44 2.47 4.89
N LYS A 11 -5.59 2.65 4.25
CA LYS A 11 -5.78 3.56 3.12
C LYS A 11 -5.60 5.02 3.53
N GLU A 12 -6.09 5.42 4.70
CA GLU A 12 -5.87 6.77 5.22
C GLU A 12 -4.38 7.00 5.53
N ARG A 13 -3.73 6.05 6.21
CA ARG A 13 -2.29 6.11 6.50
C ARG A 13 -1.48 6.18 5.19
N PHE A 14 -1.81 5.33 4.23
CA PHE A 14 -1.16 5.31 2.91
C PHE A 14 -1.35 6.62 2.16
N ARG A 15 -2.52 7.26 2.25
CA ARG A 15 -2.77 8.56 1.61
C ARG A 15 -1.88 9.66 2.18
N LYS A 16 -1.72 9.69 3.51
CA LYS A 16 -0.94 10.71 4.24
C LYS A 16 0.57 10.43 4.26
N ALA A 17 0.97 9.19 4.01
CA ALA A 17 2.37 8.75 3.98
C ALA A 17 3.17 9.41 2.85
N ASP A 18 4.47 9.56 3.07
CA ASP A 18 5.43 9.90 2.01
C ASP A 18 5.70 8.70 1.09
N LEU A 19 6.57 8.89 0.10
CA LEU A 19 6.85 7.86 -0.90
C LEU A 19 7.46 6.58 -0.29
N GLU A 20 8.39 6.71 0.65
CA GLU A 20 9.06 5.56 1.26
C GLU A 20 8.10 4.79 2.16
N GLU A 21 7.30 5.51 2.94
CA GLU A 21 6.31 4.94 3.82
C GLU A 21 5.16 4.29 3.04
N LYS A 22 4.74 4.87 1.91
CA LYS A 22 3.81 4.20 0.98
C LYS A 22 4.37 2.86 0.49
N ILE A 23 5.64 2.79 0.09
CA ILE A 23 6.28 1.55 -0.34
C ILE A 23 6.31 0.54 0.81
N ARG A 24 6.67 0.96 2.02
CA ARG A 24 6.63 0.10 3.22
C ARG A 24 5.23 -0.43 3.49
N ILE A 25 4.21 0.43 3.51
CA ILE A 25 2.83 -0.01 3.75
C ILE A 25 2.41 -1.01 2.68
N TYR A 26 2.70 -0.74 1.40
CA TYR A 26 2.32 -1.63 0.31
C TYR A 26 2.99 -3.01 0.38
N THR A 27 4.26 -3.06 0.75
CA THR A 27 5.07 -4.29 0.78
C THR A 27 4.91 -5.10 2.06
N THR A 28 4.59 -4.44 3.19
CA THR A 28 4.45 -5.11 4.49
C THR A 28 3.02 -5.43 4.87
N THR A 29 2.02 -4.76 4.27
CA THR A 29 0.62 -5.04 4.56
C THR A 29 0.23 -6.40 3.99
N GLN A 30 -0.29 -7.27 4.84
CA GLN A 30 -0.81 -8.58 4.48
C GLN A 30 -2.33 -8.63 4.74
N GLY A 31 -3.02 -9.58 4.11
CA GLY A 31 -4.44 -9.81 4.37
C GLY A 31 -5.39 -8.82 3.70
N LEU A 32 -4.89 -8.00 2.75
CA LEU A 32 -5.75 -7.22 1.85
C LEU A 32 -6.14 -8.04 0.62
N THR A 33 -7.33 -7.76 0.08
CA THR A 33 -7.77 -8.32 -1.20
C THR A 33 -7.08 -7.64 -2.37
N VAL A 34 -7.12 -8.27 -3.55
CA VAL A 34 -6.59 -7.68 -4.79
C VAL A 34 -7.23 -6.32 -5.10
N GLU A 35 -8.52 -6.14 -4.82
CA GLU A 35 -9.21 -4.86 -5.04
C GLU A 35 -8.71 -3.77 -4.10
N GLN A 36 -8.47 -4.10 -2.83
CA GLN A 36 -7.89 -3.19 -1.85
C GLN A 36 -6.47 -2.76 -2.22
N PHE A 37 -5.63 -3.69 -2.70
CA PHE A 37 -4.31 -3.34 -3.23
C PHE A 37 -4.40 -2.42 -4.45
N LYS A 38 -5.34 -2.67 -5.38
CA LYS A 38 -5.57 -1.79 -6.55
C LYS A 38 -5.96 -0.38 -6.12
N GLU A 39 -6.75 -0.22 -5.07
CA GLU A 39 -7.08 1.09 -4.52
C GLU A 39 -5.87 1.82 -3.95
N LEU A 40 -4.98 1.12 -3.23
CA LEU A 40 -3.71 1.71 -2.77
C LEU A 40 -2.83 2.14 -3.96
N LEU A 41 -2.71 1.30 -4.99
CA LEU A 41 -1.94 1.62 -6.20
C LEU A 41 -2.44 2.88 -6.91
N ARG A 42 -3.76 3.12 -6.96
CA ARG A 42 -4.34 4.34 -7.54
C ARG A 42 -3.95 5.62 -6.80
N LEU A 43 -3.59 5.51 -5.52
CA LEU A 43 -3.12 6.61 -4.68
C LEU A 43 -1.60 6.74 -4.66
N PHE A 44 -0.89 5.88 -5.41
CA PHE A 44 0.57 5.91 -5.53
C PHE A 44 0.97 6.77 -6.73
N PRO A 45 2.00 7.63 -6.60
CA PRO A 45 2.46 8.45 -7.71
C PRO A 45 3.06 7.59 -8.83
N ILE A 46 2.41 7.60 -10.00
CA ILE A 46 2.76 6.75 -11.16
C ILE A 46 4.24 6.88 -11.56
N GLN A 47 4.81 8.08 -11.45
CA GLN A 47 6.22 8.37 -11.76
C GLN A 47 7.25 7.64 -10.88
N HIS A 48 6.81 7.02 -9.78
CA HIS A 48 7.67 6.27 -8.85
C HIS A 48 7.31 4.79 -8.77
N LEU A 49 6.46 4.28 -9.69
CA LEU A 49 6.09 2.87 -9.72
C LEU A 49 7.31 1.95 -9.83
N ASP A 50 8.36 2.38 -10.54
CA ASP A 50 9.60 1.63 -10.66
C ASP A 50 10.24 1.33 -9.29
N LYS A 51 10.11 2.25 -8.32
CA LYS A 51 10.61 2.05 -6.96
C LYS A 51 9.78 1.03 -6.19
N LEU A 52 8.47 1.02 -6.43
CA LEU A 52 7.57 0.05 -5.83
C LEU A 52 7.86 -1.35 -6.36
N GLU A 53 8.02 -1.49 -7.68
CA GLU A 53 8.36 -2.76 -8.33
C GLU A 53 9.69 -3.33 -7.83
N LYS A 54 10.73 -2.49 -7.72
CA LYS A 54 12.04 -2.88 -7.16
C LYS A 54 11.92 -3.39 -5.71
N ALA A 55 11.12 -2.72 -4.88
CA ALA A 55 10.90 -3.13 -3.51
C ALA A 55 10.13 -4.45 -3.38
N MET A 56 9.27 -4.78 -4.35
CA MET A 56 8.56 -6.07 -4.40
C MET A 56 9.40 -7.23 -4.95
N ALA A 57 10.38 -6.94 -5.79
CA ALA A 57 11.28 -7.93 -6.37
C ALA A 57 12.44 -8.32 -5.43
N SER A 58 12.50 -7.74 -4.22
CA SER A 58 13.55 -7.93 -3.22
C SER A 58 13.19 -9.00 -2.18
#